data_AF-M0NPP9-F1
#
_entry.id   AF-M0NPP9-F1
#
_cell.length_a   1.000
_cell.length_b   1.000
_cell.length_c   1.000
_cell.angle_alpha   90.00
_cell.angle_beta   90.00
_cell.angle_gamma   90.00
#
_symmetry.space_group_name_H-M   'P 1'
#
loop_
_entity.id
_entity.type
_entity.pdbx_description
1 polymer ?
#
loop_
_entity_poly.entity_id
_entity_poly.type
_entity_poly.pdbx_seq_one_letter_code
_entity_poly.pdbx_strand_id
1 'polypeptide(L)'
;MEYAFLGGPGSGATLRLDYRAFAYAGKFVVGAPGKAVLRTPDGSPAVPEWKPDEPLPPAVEASAFDDDVVAAVSFSPDRTDPDCCRLRYVTVHVARRGEGLGPRLVDRTVSRLAADGYDRVKIAVNNPFAYAALYKCGFAYTGERTGIAELVLERPTAEVDGENGTAEVDGENGTAEVDGENGTAEVDGENGTAAVDGDSEAAARDESGGDRYRAGLRAFRDGDRDLDPVEREFVAARLEEGEERGGRDTREE
;
A
#
# COMPACT_ATOMS: atom_id res chain seq x y z
N MET A 1 -0.98 -4.20 -15.31
CA MET A 1 -1.94 -4.00 -14.18
C MET A 1 -2.77 -2.77 -14.47
N GLU A 2 -4.08 -2.92 -14.36
CA GLU A 2 -5.06 -1.89 -14.67
C GLU A 2 -5.80 -1.44 -13.40
N TYR A 3 -6.07 -0.14 -13.29
CA TYR A 3 -6.92 0.40 -12.24
C TYR A 3 -8.39 0.35 -12.67
N ALA A 4 -9.23 -0.28 -11.85
CA ALA A 4 -10.67 -0.34 -12.08
C ALA A 4 -11.44 0.24 -10.88
N PHE A 5 -12.31 1.20 -11.16
CA PHE A 5 -13.28 1.74 -10.20
C PHE A 5 -14.58 0.95 -10.28
N LEU A 6 -14.90 0.19 -9.23
CA LEU A 6 -16.04 -0.72 -9.23
C LEU A 6 -17.35 -0.03 -8.84
N GLY A 7 -17.26 1.08 -8.11
CA GLY A 7 -18.41 1.89 -7.73
C GLY A 7 -18.15 2.77 -6.52
N GLY A 8 -18.87 3.90 -6.45
CA GLY A 8 -18.85 4.80 -5.31
C GLY A 8 -19.64 4.24 -4.11
N PRO A 9 -19.60 4.94 -2.96
CA PRO A 9 -20.39 4.58 -1.79
C PRO A 9 -21.90 4.51 -2.11
N GLY A 10 -22.57 3.46 -1.63
CA GLY A 10 -24.00 3.23 -1.88
C GLY A 10 -24.33 2.63 -3.25
N SER A 11 -23.35 2.40 -4.13
CA SER A 11 -23.57 1.77 -5.45
C SER A 11 -23.99 0.29 -5.37
N GLY A 12 -23.77 -0.37 -4.24
CA GLY A 12 -24.00 -1.81 -4.10
C GLY A 12 -22.87 -2.66 -4.67
N ALA A 13 -21.78 -2.07 -5.17
CA ALA A 13 -20.63 -2.81 -5.69
C ALA A 13 -20.10 -3.79 -4.64
N THR A 14 -19.84 -5.04 -5.05
CA THR A 14 -19.23 -6.07 -4.19
C THR A 14 -18.06 -6.71 -4.92
N LEU A 15 -17.13 -7.29 -4.16
CA LEU A 15 -15.94 -7.97 -4.68
C LEU A 15 -15.66 -9.18 -3.80
N ARG A 16 -15.46 -10.34 -4.42
CA ARG A 16 -15.19 -11.63 -3.75
C ARG A 16 -13.72 -11.95 -3.85
N LEU A 17 -12.96 -11.43 -2.89
CA LEU A 17 -11.55 -11.77 -2.74
C LEU A 17 -11.39 -13.15 -2.08
N ASP A 18 -10.41 -13.94 -2.52
CA ASP A 18 -10.00 -15.14 -1.80
C ASP A 18 -9.40 -14.74 -0.44
N TYR A 19 -10.05 -15.17 0.65
CA TYR A 19 -9.64 -14.82 2.02
C TYR A 19 -8.29 -15.39 2.42
N ARG A 20 -7.78 -16.38 1.68
CA ARG A 20 -6.45 -16.95 1.87
C ARG A 20 -5.38 -16.08 1.20
N ALA A 21 -5.74 -15.38 0.13
CA ALA A 21 -4.85 -14.47 -0.60
C ALA A 21 -4.88 -13.03 -0.08
N PHE A 22 -6.00 -12.61 0.52
CA PHE A 22 -6.23 -11.20 0.89
C PHE A 22 -6.66 -11.04 2.34
N ALA A 23 -5.98 -10.14 3.04
CA ALA A 23 -6.48 -9.64 4.31
C ALA A 23 -7.81 -8.89 4.09
N TYR A 24 -8.70 -8.97 5.07
CA TYR A 24 -10.01 -8.29 5.08
C TYR A 24 -10.95 -8.68 3.92
N ALA A 25 -10.75 -9.81 3.24
CA ALA A 25 -11.58 -10.23 2.11
C ALA A 25 -13.09 -10.14 2.38
N GLY A 26 -13.55 -10.58 3.56
CA GLY A 26 -14.96 -10.50 3.97
C GLY A 26 -15.52 -9.07 4.13
N LYS A 27 -14.69 -8.02 4.08
CA LYS A 27 -15.13 -6.61 4.08
C LYS A 27 -15.45 -6.10 2.68
N PHE A 28 -14.96 -6.77 1.64
CA PHE A 28 -15.16 -6.41 0.24
C PHE A 28 -16.48 -6.95 -0.34
N VAL A 29 -17.16 -7.87 0.36
CA VAL A 29 -18.51 -8.33 -0.03
C VAL A 29 -19.63 -7.41 0.46
N VAL A 30 -19.32 -6.39 1.27
CA VAL A 30 -20.30 -5.43 1.78
C VAL A 30 -20.57 -4.34 0.74
N GLY A 31 -21.82 -4.15 0.30
CA GLY A 31 -22.17 -3.25 -0.80
C GLY A 31 -22.21 -1.74 -0.48
N ALA A 32 -22.19 -1.36 0.81
CA ALA A 32 -22.31 0.05 1.20
C ALA A 32 -21.04 0.91 0.92
N PRO A 33 -19.81 0.45 1.20
CA PRO A 33 -18.59 1.19 0.84
C PRO A 33 -18.32 1.18 -0.67
N GLY A 34 -17.71 2.25 -1.18
CA GLY A 34 -17.14 2.27 -2.53
C GLY A 34 -15.90 1.37 -2.63
N LYS A 35 -15.55 0.96 -3.86
CA LYS A 35 -14.46 0.01 -4.13
C LYS A 35 -13.69 0.37 -5.39
N ALA A 36 -12.38 0.18 -5.33
CA ALA A 36 -11.49 0.22 -6.49
C ALA A 36 -10.42 -0.87 -6.35
N VAL A 37 -9.86 -1.31 -7.47
CA VAL A 37 -8.90 -2.41 -7.53
C VAL A 37 -7.79 -2.15 -8.54
N LEU A 38 -6.66 -2.84 -8.34
CA LEU A 38 -5.71 -3.16 -9.40
C LEU A 38 -5.98 -4.60 -9.85
N ARG A 39 -6.07 -4.82 -11.15
CA ARG A 39 -6.30 -6.15 -11.75
C ARG A 39 -5.42 -6.43 -12.96
N THR A 40 -5.38 -7.68 -13.39
CA THR A 40 -4.78 -8.09 -14.67
C THR A 40 -5.61 -7.54 -15.84
N PRO A 41 -4.99 -6.96 -16.88
CA PRO A 41 -5.75 -6.33 -17.98
C PRO A 41 -6.55 -7.33 -18.84
N ASP A 42 -6.08 -8.57 -18.93
CA ASP A 42 -6.67 -9.64 -19.73
C ASP A 42 -7.63 -10.54 -18.92
N GLY A 43 -7.83 -10.24 -17.64
CA GLY A 43 -8.63 -11.04 -16.72
C GLY A 43 -7.98 -12.37 -16.34
N SER A 44 -6.68 -12.58 -16.62
CA SER A 44 -5.98 -13.76 -16.14
C SER A 44 -5.86 -13.76 -14.61
N PRO A 45 -5.66 -14.90 -13.95
CA PRO A 45 -5.38 -14.90 -12.50
C PRO A 45 -4.20 -13.99 -12.16
N ALA A 46 -4.29 -13.26 -11.04
CA ALA A 46 -3.29 -12.31 -10.58
C ALA A 46 -1.94 -12.96 -10.27
N VAL A 47 -1.98 -14.22 -9.83
CA VAL A 47 -0.81 -15.07 -9.55
C VAL A 47 -1.16 -16.53 -9.91
N PRO A 48 -1.06 -16.96 -11.19
CA PRO A 48 -1.54 -18.27 -11.63
C PRO A 48 -0.91 -19.47 -10.91
N GLU A 49 0.37 -19.35 -10.54
CA GLU A 49 1.12 -20.43 -9.87
C GLU A 49 0.92 -20.45 -8.35
N TRP A 50 0.26 -19.44 -7.77
CA TRP A 50 0.09 -19.36 -6.33
C TRP A 50 -0.90 -20.44 -5.85
N LYS A 51 -0.48 -21.18 -4.84
CA LYS A 51 -1.32 -22.19 -4.17
C LYS A 51 -1.46 -21.83 -2.70
N PRO A 52 -2.70 -21.77 -2.18
CA PRO A 52 -2.93 -21.55 -0.76
C PRO A 52 -2.50 -22.76 0.05
N ASP A 53 -1.98 -22.52 1.26
CA ASP A 53 -1.58 -23.59 2.19
C ASP A 53 -2.78 -24.44 2.64
N GLU A 54 -3.95 -23.80 2.77
CA GLU A 54 -5.20 -24.45 3.16
C GLU A 54 -6.15 -24.60 1.97
N PRO A 55 -6.76 -25.79 1.77
CA PRO A 55 -7.74 -26.00 0.71
C PRO A 55 -9.04 -25.24 1.01
N LEU A 56 -9.87 -25.04 -0.02
CA LEU A 56 -11.21 -24.50 0.17
C LEU A 56 -12.09 -25.52 0.91
N PRO A 57 -13.01 -25.04 1.77
CA PRO A 57 -14.11 -25.88 2.25
C PRO A 57 -14.90 -26.46 1.06
N PRO A 58 -15.42 -27.69 1.15
CA PRO A 58 -16.13 -28.34 0.04
C PRO A 58 -17.36 -27.59 -0.50
N ALA A 59 -17.88 -26.61 0.26
CA ALA A 59 -19.03 -25.80 -0.15
C ALA A 59 -18.66 -24.55 -0.98
N VAL A 60 -17.37 -24.31 -1.20
CA VAL A 60 -16.87 -23.09 -1.86
C VAL A 60 -16.05 -23.47 -3.09
N GLU A 61 -16.56 -23.06 -4.25
CA GLU A 61 -15.85 -23.22 -5.53
C GLU A 61 -14.82 -22.10 -5.73
N ALA A 62 -13.64 -22.44 -6.26
CA ALA A 62 -12.58 -21.45 -6.52
C ALA A 62 -13.02 -20.36 -7.52
N SER A 63 -13.86 -20.72 -8.49
CA SER A 63 -14.41 -19.77 -9.48
C SER A 63 -15.41 -18.77 -8.90
N ALA A 64 -15.72 -18.86 -7.59
CA ALA A 64 -16.56 -17.88 -6.92
C ALA A 64 -15.81 -16.58 -6.58
N PHE A 65 -14.48 -16.58 -6.68
CA PHE A 65 -13.61 -15.44 -6.38
C PHE A 65 -13.22 -14.68 -7.65
N ASP A 66 -12.99 -13.39 -7.50
CA ASP A 66 -12.39 -12.52 -8.52
C ASP A 66 -10.86 -12.71 -8.51
N ASP A 67 -10.37 -13.68 -9.28
CA ASP A 67 -8.97 -14.12 -9.27
C ASP A 67 -8.02 -13.21 -10.08
N ASP A 68 -8.56 -12.31 -10.90
CA ASP A 68 -7.84 -11.28 -11.65
C ASP A 68 -7.34 -10.11 -10.79
N VAL A 69 -7.85 -9.99 -9.55
CA VAL A 69 -7.52 -8.89 -8.64
C VAL A 69 -6.14 -9.09 -8.01
N VAL A 70 -5.32 -8.03 -8.08
CA VAL A 70 -3.98 -7.98 -7.48
C VAL A 70 -4.00 -7.20 -6.16
N ALA A 71 -4.76 -6.10 -6.10
CA ALA A 71 -4.92 -5.28 -4.91
C ALA A 71 -6.31 -4.64 -4.88
N ALA A 72 -6.85 -4.40 -3.69
CA ALA A 72 -8.18 -3.82 -3.51
C ALA A 72 -8.22 -2.77 -2.40
N VAL A 73 -9.02 -1.73 -2.61
CA VAL A 73 -9.32 -0.69 -1.63
C VAL A 73 -10.81 -0.48 -1.50
N SER A 74 -11.26 -0.31 -0.28
CA SER A 74 -12.63 0.11 0.03
C SER A 74 -12.62 1.47 0.72
N PHE A 75 -13.64 2.28 0.46
CA PHE A 75 -13.71 3.65 0.97
C PHE A 75 -15.14 4.09 1.24
N SER A 76 -15.31 5.13 2.04
CA SER A 76 -16.61 5.74 2.34
C SER A 76 -16.47 7.23 2.62
N PRO A 77 -17.55 8.01 2.56
CA PRO A 77 -17.54 9.37 3.11
C PRO A 77 -17.18 9.31 4.61
N ASP A 78 -16.51 10.35 5.10
CA ASP A 78 -16.46 10.60 6.53
C ASP A 78 -17.86 10.97 7.04
N ARG A 79 -18.16 10.62 8.28
CA ARG A 79 -19.49 10.86 8.87
C ARG A 79 -19.65 12.28 9.41
N THR A 80 -18.53 12.95 9.64
CA THR A 80 -18.45 14.25 10.32
C THR A 80 -17.95 15.36 9.41
N ASP A 81 -17.36 15.00 8.27
CA ASP A 81 -16.79 15.92 7.30
C ASP A 81 -17.21 15.50 5.89
N PRO A 82 -18.17 16.19 5.24
CA PRO A 82 -18.67 15.80 3.93
C PRO A 82 -17.61 15.91 2.81
N ASP A 83 -16.57 16.73 3.01
CA ASP A 83 -15.51 16.97 2.04
C ASP A 83 -14.34 15.97 2.22
N CYS A 84 -14.48 15.05 3.18
CA CYS A 84 -13.48 14.02 3.49
C CYS A 84 -13.96 12.62 3.10
N CYS A 85 -13.12 11.87 2.41
CA CYS A 85 -13.30 10.44 2.21
C CYS A 85 -12.39 9.63 3.15
N ARG A 86 -12.86 8.49 3.68
CA ARG A 86 -12.05 7.55 4.45
C ARG A 86 -11.78 6.29 3.65
N LEU A 87 -10.51 5.98 3.42
CA LEU A 87 -10.11 4.63 3.03
C LEU A 87 -10.29 3.71 4.25
N ARG A 88 -10.97 2.59 4.05
CA ARG A 88 -11.35 1.65 5.13
C ARG A 88 -10.41 0.46 5.20
N TYR A 89 -10.19 -0.19 4.06
CA TYR A 89 -9.32 -1.35 3.94
C TYR A 89 -8.53 -1.23 2.64
N VAL A 90 -7.22 -1.42 2.73
CA VAL A 90 -6.33 -1.60 1.58
C VAL A 90 -5.71 -2.99 1.74
N THR A 91 -5.76 -3.80 0.69
CA THR A 91 -5.24 -5.17 0.73
C THR A 91 -4.56 -5.51 -0.58
N VAL A 92 -3.49 -6.29 -0.51
CA VAL A 92 -2.68 -6.76 -1.64
C VAL A 92 -2.55 -8.27 -1.52
N HIS A 93 -2.61 -8.94 -2.66
CA HIS A 93 -2.42 -10.38 -2.76
C HIS A 93 -1.13 -10.78 -2.03
N VAL A 94 -1.18 -11.80 -1.15
CA VAL A 94 -0.05 -12.20 -0.29
C VAL A 94 1.26 -12.40 -1.06
N ALA A 95 1.20 -13.07 -2.22
CA ALA A 95 2.35 -13.33 -3.08
C ALA A 95 2.88 -12.11 -3.87
N ARG A 96 2.22 -10.94 -3.77
CA ARG A 96 2.58 -9.70 -4.49
C ARG A 96 2.86 -8.55 -3.53
N ARG A 97 3.00 -8.84 -2.23
CA ARG A 97 3.36 -7.84 -1.22
C ARG A 97 4.81 -7.42 -1.42
N GLY A 98 5.11 -6.15 -1.12
CA GLY A 98 6.44 -5.57 -1.32
C GLY A 98 6.63 -4.87 -2.67
N GLU A 99 5.80 -5.16 -3.68
CA GLU A 99 5.92 -4.56 -5.03
C GLU A 99 5.38 -3.12 -5.16
N GLY A 100 5.09 -2.43 -4.05
CA GLY A 100 4.55 -1.06 -4.09
C GLY A 100 3.09 -0.94 -4.57
N LEU A 101 2.36 -2.05 -4.68
CA LEU A 101 1.01 -2.09 -5.26
C LEU A 101 -0.07 -1.41 -4.40
N GLY A 102 0.05 -1.49 -3.08
CA GLY A 102 -0.82 -0.76 -2.14
C GLY A 102 -0.74 0.75 -2.36
N PRO A 103 0.46 1.36 -2.24
CA PRO A 103 0.71 2.76 -2.62
C PRO A 103 0.14 3.16 -3.98
N ARG A 104 0.44 2.40 -5.03
CA ARG A 104 -0.06 2.66 -6.38
C ARG A 104 -1.59 2.67 -6.44
N LEU A 105 -2.25 1.71 -5.79
CA LEU A 105 -3.71 1.66 -5.74
C LEU A 105 -4.30 2.85 -4.98
N VAL A 106 -3.69 3.21 -3.85
CA VAL A 106 -4.12 4.34 -3.02
C VAL A 106 -4.03 5.63 -3.82
N ASP A 107 -2.93 5.88 -4.51
CA ASP A 107 -2.74 7.12 -5.26
C ASP A 107 -3.78 7.29 -6.38
N ARG A 108 -3.98 6.25 -7.20
CA ARG A 108 -5.03 6.24 -8.25
C ARG A 108 -6.43 6.44 -7.66
N THR A 109 -6.68 5.90 -6.47
CA THR A 109 -7.95 6.07 -5.76
C THR A 109 -8.11 7.49 -5.24
N VAL A 110 -7.05 8.12 -4.72
CA VAL A 110 -7.10 9.51 -4.27
C VAL A 110 -7.40 10.45 -5.45
N SER A 111 -6.73 10.28 -6.60
CA SER A 111 -7.03 11.06 -7.81
C SER A 111 -8.50 10.90 -8.25
N ARG A 112 -9.04 9.68 -8.15
CA ARG A 112 -10.45 9.43 -8.44
C ARG A 112 -11.37 10.13 -7.45
N LEU A 113 -11.06 10.07 -6.15
CA LEU A 113 -11.85 10.73 -5.11
C LEU A 113 -11.81 12.25 -5.23
N ALA A 114 -10.69 12.82 -5.70
CA ALA A 114 -10.59 14.24 -6.05
C ALA A 114 -11.62 14.60 -7.15
N ALA A 115 -11.68 13.79 -8.21
CA ALA A 115 -12.63 13.98 -9.30
C ALA A 115 -14.10 13.81 -8.86
N ASP A 116 -14.35 13.00 -7.82
CA ASP A 116 -15.67 12.84 -7.19
C ASP A 116 -16.00 13.99 -6.20
N GLY A 117 -15.10 14.97 -6.02
CA GLY A 117 -15.34 16.20 -5.25
C GLY A 117 -14.88 16.18 -3.79
N TYR A 118 -14.10 15.18 -3.37
CA TYR A 118 -13.49 15.20 -2.03
C TYR A 118 -12.24 16.08 -2.01
N ASP A 119 -12.05 16.85 -0.96
CA ASP A 119 -10.87 17.70 -0.74
C ASP A 119 -9.77 16.97 0.04
N ARG A 120 -10.15 15.98 0.84
CA ARG A 120 -9.24 15.26 1.74
C ARG A 120 -9.54 13.77 1.80
N VAL A 121 -8.48 12.98 2.02
CA VAL A 121 -8.58 11.54 2.27
C VAL A 121 -7.94 11.20 3.60
N LYS A 122 -8.65 10.42 4.41
CA LYS A 122 -8.18 9.87 5.68
C LYS A 122 -8.07 8.35 5.64
N ILE A 123 -7.15 7.81 6.42
CA ILE A 123 -7.02 6.37 6.67
C ILE A 123 -6.50 6.16 8.09
N ALA A 124 -7.02 5.14 8.77
CA ALA A 124 -6.51 4.73 10.08
C ALA A 124 -5.68 3.46 9.88
N VAL A 125 -4.44 3.44 10.39
CA VAL A 125 -3.53 2.30 10.25
C VAL A 125 -2.96 1.89 11.59
N ASN A 126 -2.96 0.59 11.85
CA ASN A 126 -2.28 0.01 13.01
C ASN A 126 -0.92 -0.62 12.65
N ASN A 127 -0.52 -0.64 11.38
CA ASN A 127 0.69 -1.31 10.91
C ASN A 127 1.77 -0.26 10.53
N PRO A 128 2.98 -0.31 11.12
CA PRO A 128 4.05 0.66 10.84
C PRO A 128 4.59 0.61 9.40
N PHE A 129 4.57 -0.55 8.73
CA PHE A 129 4.91 -0.68 7.31
C PHE A 129 3.90 0.05 6.43
N ALA A 130 2.60 -0.14 6.70
CA ALA A 130 1.53 0.56 6.00
C ALA A 130 1.61 2.07 6.23
N TYR A 131 1.91 2.49 7.46
CA TYR A 131 2.16 3.88 7.83
C TYR A 131 3.27 4.50 6.98
N ALA A 132 4.43 3.85 6.88
CA ALA A 132 5.55 4.34 6.07
C ALA A 132 5.20 4.40 4.58
N ALA A 133 4.52 3.38 4.06
CA ALA A 133 4.09 3.32 2.67
C ALA A 133 3.10 4.46 2.33
N LEU A 134 2.13 4.73 3.20
CA LEU A 134 1.16 5.82 3.02
C LEU A 134 1.82 7.20 3.18
N TYR A 135 2.81 7.32 4.06
CA TYR A 135 3.58 8.54 4.17
C TYR A 135 4.31 8.87 2.87
N LYS A 136 4.91 7.87 2.21
CA LYS A 136 5.48 8.04 0.86
C LYS A 136 4.42 8.49 -0.17
N CYS A 137 3.14 8.19 0.04
CA CYS A 137 2.02 8.66 -0.78
C CYS A 137 1.45 10.02 -0.36
N GLY A 138 2.15 10.79 0.49
CA GLY A 138 1.73 12.13 0.90
C GLY A 138 0.77 12.17 2.09
N PHE A 139 0.45 11.03 2.71
CA PHE A 139 -0.30 11.02 3.97
C PHE A 139 0.58 11.45 5.14
N ALA A 140 0.05 12.29 6.02
CA ALA A 140 0.73 12.70 7.24
C ALA A 140 -0.06 12.27 8.48
N TYR A 141 0.65 11.95 9.55
CA TYR A 141 0.03 11.68 10.84
C TYR A 141 -0.66 12.93 11.38
N THR A 142 -1.93 12.80 11.80
CA THR A 142 -2.70 13.93 12.33
C THR A 142 -2.46 14.18 13.81
N GLY A 143 -1.78 13.26 14.51
CA GLY A 143 -1.72 13.25 15.97
C GLY A 143 -2.89 12.50 16.62
N GLU A 144 -3.92 12.14 15.85
CA GLU A 144 -5.08 11.43 16.37
C GLU A 144 -4.89 9.90 16.35
N ARG A 145 -5.44 9.24 17.37
CA ARG A 145 -5.51 7.77 17.44
C ARG A 145 -6.98 7.34 17.47
N THR A 146 -7.27 6.20 16.87
CA THR A 146 -8.59 5.55 16.95
C THR A 146 -8.47 4.14 17.49
N GLY A 147 -9.56 3.64 18.10
CA GLY A 147 -9.76 2.23 18.42
C GLY A 147 -8.51 1.45 18.83
N ILE A 148 -8.22 0.36 18.12
CA ILE A 148 -7.17 -0.65 18.38
C ILE A 148 -5.78 -0.09 18.01
N ALA A 149 -5.35 0.98 18.68
CA ALA A 149 -4.06 1.64 18.47
C ALA A 149 -3.79 2.07 17.01
N GLU A 150 -4.83 2.45 16.27
CA GLU A 150 -4.68 2.92 14.90
C GLU A 150 -4.28 4.40 14.90
N LEU A 151 -3.30 4.75 14.07
CA LEU A 151 -2.91 6.13 13.81
C LEU A 151 -3.70 6.67 12.61
N VAL A 152 -4.31 7.84 12.78
CA VAL A 152 -5.04 8.50 11.69
C VAL A 152 -4.05 9.28 10.83
N LEU A 153 -4.06 8.99 9.53
CA LEU A 153 -3.31 9.73 8.52
C LEU A 153 -4.27 10.46 7.60
N GLU A 154 -3.84 11.61 7.11
CA GLU A 154 -4.59 12.37 6.12
C GLU A 154 -3.69 12.94 5.03
N ARG A 155 -4.25 13.11 3.82
CA ARG A 155 -3.68 13.93 2.76
C ARG A 155 -4.76 14.74 2.06
N PRO A 156 -4.45 15.94 1.55
CA PRO A 156 -5.26 16.60 0.52
C PRO A 156 -5.39 15.72 -0.74
N THR A 157 -6.50 15.88 -1.45
CA THR A 157 -6.72 15.25 -2.77
C THR A 157 -6.17 16.09 -3.91
N ALA A 158 -6.16 17.42 -3.76
CA ALA A 158 -5.46 18.32 -4.65
C ALA A 158 -3.98 17.91 -4.73
N GLU A 159 -3.43 17.86 -5.93
CA GLU A 159 -2.04 17.51 -6.14
C GLU A 159 -1.17 18.43 -5.29
N VAL A 160 -0.34 17.84 -4.44
CA VAL A 160 0.77 18.58 -3.84
C VAL A 160 1.71 18.81 -5.00
N ASP A 161 1.84 20.05 -5.49
CA ASP A 161 2.75 20.42 -6.58
C ASP A 161 4.12 19.77 -6.31
N GLY A 162 4.38 18.70 -7.05
CA GLY A 162 5.47 17.77 -6.83
C GLY A 162 5.51 16.85 -8.03
N GLU A 163 6.09 17.36 -9.10
CA GLU A 163 6.30 16.73 -10.40
C GLU A 163 6.76 15.26 -10.25
N ASN A 164 5.82 14.32 -10.32
CA ASN A 164 6.12 12.94 -10.66
C ASN A 164 5.77 12.74 -12.13
N GLY A 165 6.65 13.26 -12.99
CA GLY A 165 6.69 12.87 -14.38
C GLY A 165 6.94 11.36 -14.45
N THR A 166 5.91 10.59 -14.78
CA THR A 166 6.10 9.30 -15.43
C THR A 166 6.64 9.60 -16.83
N ALA A 167 7.95 9.79 -16.94
CA ALA A 167 8.61 9.71 -18.24
C ALA A 167 8.50 8.25 -18.69
N GLU A 168 7.59 8.00 -19.62
CA GLU A 168 7.64 6.82 -20.46
C GLU A 168 8.98 6.86 -21.19
N VAL A 169 9.91 5.98 -20.83
CA VAL A 169 11.15 5.80 -21.57
C VAL A 169 10.84 4.84 -22.71
N ASP A 170 10.52 5.39 -23.87
CA ASP A 170 10.64 4.68 -25.15
C ASP A 170 12.12 4.41 -25.43
N GLY A 171 12.57 3.21 -25.08
CA GLY A 171 13.90 2.71 -25.37
C GLY A 171 13.87 1.69 -26.50
N GLU A 172 13.91 2.16 -27.75
CA GLU A 172 14.36 1.36 -28.89
C GLU A 172 15.90 1.21 -28.90
N ASN A 173 16.36 0.13 -29.54
CA ASN A 173 17.73 -0.39 -29.74
C ASN A 173 18.28 -1.28 -28.61
N GLY A 174 18.87 -2.46 -28.86
CA GLY A 174 19.28 -3.11 -30.11
C GLY A 174 20.39 -4.12 -29.77
N THR A 175 20.22 -5.35 -30.28
CA THR A 175 21.20 -6.43 -30.51
C THR A 175 22.47 -6.57 -29.65
N ALA A 176 22.59 -7.71 -28.97
CA ALA A 176 23.87 -8.42 -28.85
C ALA A 176 23.61 -9.94 -28.78
N GLU A 177 24.11 -10.66 -29.78
CA GLU A 177 24.20 -12.12 -29.80
C GLU A 177 25.28 -12.57 -28.80
N VAL A 178 24.98 -13.59 -27.99
CA VAL A 178 26.00 -14.37 -27.28
C VAL A 178 25.58 -15.84 -27.27
N ASP A 179 26.36 -16.65 -27.98
CA ASP A 179 26.34 -18.12 -27.94
C ASP A 179 26.87 -18.64 -26.59
N GLY A 180 26.29 -19.73 -26.08
CA GLY A 180 26.88 -20.52 -25.00
C GLY A 180 25.92 -21.48 -24.29
N GLU A 181 26.19 -22.78 -24.41
CA GLU A 181 25.37 -23.92 -23.99
C GLU A 181 25.35 -24.20 -22.46
N ASN A 182 24.23 -24.79 -22.03
CA ASN A 182 23.98 -25.74 -20.92
C ASN A 182 24.56 -25.55 -19.51
N GLY A 183 23.65 -25.59 -18.52
CA GLY A 183 23.96 -25.97 -17.13
C GLY A 183 22.72 -26.04 -16.24
N THR A 184 22.19 -27.25 -16.04
CA THR A 184 21.19 -27.58 -15.02
C THR A 184 21.79 -27.48 -13.62
N ALA A 185 21.12 -26.77 -12.70
CA ALA A 185 21.32 -26.95 -11.26
C ALA A 185 20.03 -26.59 -10.50
N GLU A 186 19.52 -27.57 -9.78
CA GLU A 186 18.51 -27.44 -8.73
C GLU A 186 19.06 -26.54 -7.61
N VAL A 187 18.25 -25.61 -7.11
CA VAL A 187 18.57 -24.86 -5.89
C VAL A 187 17.36 -24.88 -4.99
N ASP A 188 17.55 -25.50 -3.83
CA ASP A 188 16.59 -25.64 -2.74
C ASP A 188 16.06 -24.29 -2.28
N GLY A 189 14.75 -24.26 -2.02
CA GLY A 189 14.04 -23.09 -1.54
C GLY A 189 14.30 -22.82 -0.07
N GLU A 190 14.87 -21.65 0.22
CA GLU A 190 14.74 -20.98 1.50
C GLU A 190 14.20 -19.57 1.26
N ASN A 191 12.96 -19.36 1.71
CA ASN A 191 12.18 -18.14 1.53
C ASN A 191 12.73 -17.05 2.47
N GLY A 192 13.74 -16.32 2.00
CA GLY A 192 14.23 -15.11 2.64
C GLY A 192 13.42 -13.90 2.18
N THR A 193 12.69 -13.27 3.10
CA THR A 193 12.10 -11.94 2.91
C THR A 193 13.22 -10.90 2.84
N ALA A 194 13.89 -10.80 1.69
CA ALA A 194 14.76 -9.67 1.37
C ALA A 194 13.92 -8.62 0.67
N ALA A 195 13.63 -7.52 1.38
CA ALA A 195 13.19 -6.29 0.74
C ALA A 195 14.28 -5.89 -0.25
N VAL A 196 13.98 -5.94 -1.55
CA VAL A 196 14.84 -5.32 -2.55
C VAL A 196 14.57 -3.83 -2.51
N ASP A 197 15.56 -3.11 -1.97
CA ASP A 197 15.63 -1.66 -1.89
C ASP A 197 15.65 -1.06 -3.30
N GLY A 198 14.50 -0.52 -3.70
CA GLY A 198 14.40 0.52 -4.71
C GLY A 198 14.33 1.87 -4.02
N ASP A 199 15.44 2.30 -3.40
CA ASP A 199 15.59 3.68 -2.94
C ASP A 199 15.73 4.59 -4.16
N SER A 200 14.61 5.14 -4.59
CA SER A 200 14.61 6.47 -5.20
C SER A 200 14.10 7.42 -4.11
N GLU A 201 15.06 7.97 -3.38
CA GLU A 201 14.84 8.99 -2.37
C GLU A 201 14.08 10.18 -2.98
N ALA A 202 12.79 10.29 -2.66
CA ALA A 202 12.12 11.58 -2.62
C ALA A 202 12.67 12.36 -1.41
N ALA A 203 13.93 12.77 -1.50
CA ALA A 203 14.55 13.70 -0.56
C ALA A 203 13.91 15.09 -0.75
N ALA A 204 13.73 15.78 0.38
CA ALA A 204 13.12 17.10 0.54
C ALA A 204 11.57 17.12 0.49
N ARG A 205 10.96 16.50 1.49
CA ARG A 205 9.69 17.02 2.03
C ARG A 205 10.04 17.92 3.20
N ASP A 206 9.39 19.09 3.27
CA ASP A 206 9.42 20.07 4.36
C ASP A 206 9.80 19.46 5.72
N GLU A 207 10.66 20.12 6.49
CA GLU A 207 11.08 19.69 7.85
C GLU A 207 9.85 19.29 8.71
N SER A 208 8.74 20.01 8.53
CA SER A 208 7.44 19.73 9.14
C SER A 208 6.87 18.35 8.78
N GLY A 209 7.03 17.92 7.53
CA GLY A 209 6.65 16.60 7.06
C GLY A 209 7.46 15.51 7.75
N GLY A 210 8.78 15.68 7.83
CA GLY A 210 9.68 14.73 8.49
C GLY A 210 9.41 14.60 9.98
N ASP A 211 9.01 15.68 10.64
CA ASP A 211 8.57 15.68 12.04
C ASP A 211 7.29 14.87 12.26
N ARG A 212 6.28 15.04 11.39
CA ARG A 212 5.02 14.29 11.49
C ARG A 212 5.20 12.79 11.25
N TYR A 213 6.12 12.42 10.35
CA TYR A 213 6.50 11.02 10.12
C TYR A 213 7.07 10.39 11.40
N ARG A 214 8.07 11.05 12.00
CA ARG A 214 8.71 10.57 13.22
C ARG A 214 7.76 10.57 14.41
N ALA A 215 6.84 11.53 14.49
CA ALA A 215 5.81 11.55 15.53
C ALA A 215 4.91 10.30 15.48
N GLY A 216 4.51 9.85 14.28
CA GLY A 216 3.74 8.60 14.17
C GLY A 216 4.54 7.34 14.47
N LEU A 217 5.82 7.28 14.08
CA LEU A 217 6.70 6.16 14.46
C LEU A 217 6.87 6.07 15.99
N ARG A 218 7.10 7.21 16.67
CA ARG A 218 7.09 7.27 18.14
C ARG A 218 5.75 6.81 18.71
N ALA A 219 4.64 7.20 18.07
CA ALA A 219 3.32 6.76 18.51
C ALA A 219 3.10 5.24 18.40
N PHE A 220 3.71 4.56 17.42
CA PHE A 220 3.72 3.09 17.38
C PHE A 220 4.58 2.47 18.49
N ARG A 221 5.79 2.99 18.69
CA ARG A 221 6.72 2.51 19.72
C ARG A 221 6.14 2.64 21.13
N ASP A 222 5.51 3.79 21.41
CA ASP A 222 5.02 4.17 22.74
C ASP A 222 3.51 3.87 22.90
N GLY A 223 2.91 3.15 21.95
CA GLY A 223 1.49 2.84 21.93
C GLY A 223 1.10 1.62 22.76
N ASP A 224 -0.21 1.45 22.99
CA ASP A 224 -0.77 0.33 23.76
C ASP A 224 -0.82 -1.01 22.98
N ARG A 225 -0.20 -1.07 21.79
CA ARG A 225 -0.12 -2.28 20.96
C ARG A 225 1.24 -2.93 21.11
N ASP A 226 1.25 -4.23 21.35
CA ASP A 226 2.46 -5.05 21.23
C ASP A 226 2.89 -5.16 19.76
N LEU A 227 4.03 -4.55 19.45
CA LEU A 227 4.71 -4.71 18.18
C LEU A 227 5.49 -6.03 18.16
N ASP A 228 5.39 -6.76 17.05
CA ASP A 228 6.22 -7.94 16.86
C ASP A 228 7.72 -7.56 16.70
N PRO A 229 8.67 -8.51 16.79
CA PRO A 229 10.09 -8.20 16.67
C PRO A 229 10.48 -7.44 15.39
N VAL A 230 9.87 -7.78 14.26
CA VAL A 230 10.16 -7.19 12.94
C VAL A 230 9.59 -5.78 12.87
N GLU A 231 8.38 -5.56 13.38
CA GLU A 231 7.78 -4.23 13.53
C GLU A 231 8.61 -3.33 14.44
N ARG A 232 9.13 -3.84 15.57
CA ARG A 232 9.98 -3.07 16.48
C ARG A 232 11.29 -2.64 15.86
N GLU A 233 11.98 -3.57 15.19
CA GLU A 233 13.24 -3.29 14.50
C GLU A 233 13.03 -2.24 13.41
N PHE A 234 11.96 -2.39 12.62
CA PHE A 234 11.60 -1.42 11.59
C PHE A 234 11.36 -0.01 12.15
N VAL A 235 10.60 0.10 13.25
CA VAL A 235 10.32 1.40 13.89
C VAL A 235 11.60 2.02 14.47
N ALA A 236 12.46 1.22 15.10
CA ALA A 236 13.72 1.68 15.66
C ALA A 236 14.66 2.22 14.58
N ALA A 237 14.93 1.44 13.52
CA ALA A 237 15.81 1.83 12.43
C ALA A 237 15.40 3.16 11.80
N ARG A 238 14.09 3.38 11.60
CA ARG A 238 13.58 4.62 10.99
C ARG A 238 13.62 5.84 11.90
N LEU A 239 13.63 5.64 13.21
CA LEU A 239 13.82 6.74 14.16
C LEU A 239 15.30 7.14 14.22
N GLU A 240 16.23 6.19 14.15
CA GLU A 240 17.68 6.41 14.14
C GLU A 240 18.17 7.11 12.86
N GLU A 241 17.69 6.69 11.68
CA GLU A 241 18.02 7.32 10.38
C GLU A 241 17.73 8.84 10.36
N GLY A 242 16.71 9.28 11.11
CA GLY A 242 16.32 10.69 11.20
C GLY A 242 17.19 11.51 12.16
N GLU A 243 17.79 10.88 13.18
CA GLU A 243 18.68 11.53 14.14
C GLU A 243 20.06 11.77 13.54
N GLU A 244 20.55 10.85 12.70
CA GLU A 244 21.83 11.00 11.99
C GLU A 244 21.81 12.08 10.89
N ARG A 245 20.65 12.33 10.27
CA ARG A 245 20.48 13.43 9.31
C ARG A 245 20.42 14.80 10.00
N GLY A 246 19.82 14.90 11.19
CA GLY A 246 19.79 16.13 11.98
C GLY A 246 21.12 16.44 12.70
N GLY A 247 21.94 15.43 12.97
CA GLY A 247 23.26 15.60 13.61
C GLY A 247 24.38 16.08 12.68
N ARG A 248 24.20 16.03 11.35
CA ARG A 248 25.23 16.42 10.38
C ARG A 248 25.33 17.93 10.11
N ASP A 249 24.39 18.73 10.62
CA ASP A 249 24.33 20.18 10.43
C ASP A 249 24.91 21.00 11.59
N THR A 250 25.65 20.35 12.52
CA THR A 250 26.26 21.02 13.70
C THR A 250 27.78 20.90 13.77
N ARG A 251 28.46 20.84 12.62
CA ARG A 251 29.92 21.01 12.54
C ARG A 251 30.28 22.21 11.65
N GLU A 252 30.16 23.40 12.23
CA GLU A 252 31.09 24.48 11.93
C GLU A 252 32.15 24.49 13.03
N GLU A 253 33.42 24.34 12.62
CA GLU A 253 34.55 25.23 12.98
C GLU A 253 35.76 24.89 12.10
#